data_AF-A0A512UB64-F1
#
_entry.id   AF-A0A512UB64-F1
#
_cell.length_a   1.000
_cell.length_b   1.000
_cell.length_c   1.000
_cell.angle_alpha   90.00
_cell.angle_beta   90.00
_cell.angle_gamma   90.00
#
_symmetry.space_group_name_H-M   'P 1'
#
loop_
_entity.id
_entity.type
_entity.pdbx_description
1 polymer ?
#
loop_
_entity_poly.entity_id
_entity_poly.type
_entity_poly.pdbx_seq_one_letter_code
_entity_poly.pdbx_strand_id
1 'polypeptide(L)'
;MGESYNAKIRRGLKGHGVNLDPLVARIKAGDFSSDTKSSISGTVIQSLEVLRNNLSSKETYLHLYLAVMLLLLPVIVASDQEVPKVSKAHIRASMKNCVEKLESEVATFATIDKVSLTIFSRSLRKMIHISEMTSCDVKRSDTTSVFKEMISDVQSITNKGDGLSGMSACEDLFITGTIKAINAFSLSMPEPGCDPRHMADMTNIINIGKSLHDVSLLAMRTTASVSSCIDDGMTQKDVAYQVFHLSAKLFHQITLSFPEISQLPIPIITFIILYFTNEMQQVSFAAFARRDPDLSQETFRCWWIFSSMFQEYMGVMSEVVALSQILV
;
A
#
# COMPACT_ATOMS: atom_id res chain seq x y z
N MET A 1 1.80 -17.38 4.31
CA MET A 1 1.10 -17.07 5.58
C MET A 1 -0.36 -16.62 5.35
N GLY A 2 -0.63 -15.76 4.35
CA GLY A 2 -1.97 -15.18 4.12
C GLY A 2 -3.12 -16.16 3.84
N GLU A 3 -2.93 -17.19 3.01
CA GLU A 3 -4.03 -18.12 2.65
C GLU A 3 -4.51 -18.96 3.83
N SER A 4 -3.59 -19.46 4.66
CA SER A 4 -3.91 -20.25 5.85
C SER A 4 -4.68 -19.41 6.88
N TYR A 5 -4.26 -18.16 7.09
CA TYR A 5 -4.91 -17.25 8.02
C TYR A 5 -6.30 -16.83 7.54
N ASN A 6 -6.45 -16.45 6.26
CA ASN A 6 -7.75 -16.12 5.68
C ASN A 6 -8.71 -17.33 5.72
N ALA A 7 -8.23 -18.55 5.45
CA ALA A 7 -9.04 -19.77 5.60
C ALA A 7 -9.50 -20.00 7.05
N LYS A 8 -8.68 -19.69 8.06
CA LYS A 8 -9.07 -19.76 9.48
C LYS A 8 -10.19 -18.76 9.79
N ILE A 9 -10.04 -17.49 9.40
CA ILE A 9 -11.06 -16.45 9.61
C ILE A 9 -12.38 -16.85 8.94
N ARG A 10 -12.34 -17.30 7.68
CA ARG A 10 -13.54 -17.72 6.95
C ARG A 10 -14.27 -18.89 7.61
N ARG A 11 -13.52 -19.86 8.17
CA ARG A 11 -14.13 -20.96 8.95
C ARG A 11 -14.83 -20.46 10.21
N GLY A 12 -14.23 -19.50 10.91
CA GLY A 12 -14.86 -18.84 12.06
C GLY A 12 -16.16 -18.14 11.67
N LEU A 13 -16.11 -17.29 10.63
CA LEU A 13 -17.29 -16.59 10.10
C LEU A 13 -18.41 -17.54 9.65
N LYS A 14 -18.06 -18.68 9.05
CA LYS A 14 -19.03 -19.71 8.66
C LYS A 14 -19.79 -20.30 9.86
N GLY A 15 -19.15 -20.39 11.02
CA GLY A 15 -19.81 -20.76 12.28
C GLY A 15 -20.89 -19.76 12.73
N HIS A 16 -20.77 -18.50 12.32
CA HIS A 16 -21.78 -17.45 12.53
C HIS A 16 -22.79 -17.34 11.38
N GLY A 17 -22.80 -18.30 10.45
CA GLY A 17 -23.70 -18.32 9.29
C GLY A 17 -23.26 -17.43 8.13
N VAL A 18 -22.09 -16.78 8.21
CA VAL A 18 -21.56 -15.93 7.14
C VAL A 18 -20.90 -16.78 6.06
N ASN A 19 -21.38 -16.67 4.82
CA ASN A 19 -20.85 -17.43 3.68
C ASN A 19 -20.11 -16.51 2.68
N LEU A 20 -18.78 -16.57 2.70
CA LEU A 20 -17.92 -15.84 1.76
C LEU A 20 -17.48 -16.68 0.54
N ASP A 21 -17.92 -17.93 0.42
CA ASP A 21 -17.56 -18.80 -0.70
C ASP A 21 -17.99 -18.23 -2.08
N PRO A 22 -19.16 -17.57 -2.22
CA PRO A 22 -19.55 -16.91 -3.47
C PRO A 22 -18.55 -15.81 -3.89
N LEU A 23 -18.10 -14.98 -2.95
CA LEU A 23 -17.12 -13.92 -3.23
C LEU A 23 -15.78 -14.52 -3.69
N VAL A 24 -15.32 -15.57 -3.01
CA VAL A 24 -14.09 -16.28 -3.38
C VAL A 24 -14.18 -16.89 -4.78
N ALA A 25 -15.30 -17.55 -5.09
CA ALA A 25 -15.52 -18.16 -6.40
C ALA A 25 -15.47 -17.12 -7.52
N ARG A 26 -16.07 -15.94 -7.31
CA ARG A 26 -16.05 -14.85 -8.28
C ARG A 26 -14.67 -14.25 -8.50
N ILE A 27 -13.93 -14.01 -7.42
CA ILE A 27 -12.55 -13.50 -7.51
C ILE A 27 -11.69 -14.47 -8.33
N LYS A 28 -11.82 -15.79 -8.08
CA LYS A 28 -11.11 -16.81 -8.85
C LYS A 28 -11.55 -16.89 -10.31
N ALA A 29 -12.83 -16.69 -10.58
CA ALA A 29 -13.37 -16.69 -11.94
C ALA A 29 -13.06 -15.41 -12.73
N GLY A 30 -12.65 -14.33 -12.06
CA GLY A 30 -12.45 -13.02 -12.68
C GLY A 30 -13.74 -12.35 -13.17
N ASP A 31 -14.91 -12.84 -12.75
CA ASP A 31 -16.23 -12.32 -13.12
C ASP A 31 -16.82 -11.43 -12.02
N PHE A 32 -16.85 -10.13 -12.29
CA PHE A 32 -17.30 -9.08 -11.38
C PHE A 32 -18.56 -8.34 -11.87
N SER A 33 -19.24 -8.86 -12.89
CA SER A 33 -20.47 -8.24 -13.44
C SER A 33 -21.58 -8.08 -12.37
N SER A 34 -22.30 -6.95 -12.40
CA SER A 34 -23.11 -6.47 -11.25
C SER A 34 -24.50 -7.11 -11.09
N ASP A 35 -24.97 -7.92 -12.03
CA ASP A 35 -26.40 -8.26 -12.13
C ASP A 35 -26.90 -9.38 -11.20
N THR A 36 -26.09 -9.80 -10.23
CA THR A 36 -26.43 -10.92 -9.37
C THR A 36 -26.40 -10.56 -7.88
N LYS A 37 -27.25 -11.25 -7.10
CA LYS A 37 -27.21 -11.24 -5.62
C LYS A 37 -25.83 -11.66 -5.06
N SER A 38 -24.98 -12.27 -5.88
CA SER A 38 -23.61 -12.66 -5.55
C SER A 38 -22.57 -11.56 -5.86
N SER A 39 -22.96 -10.30 -6.05
CA SER A 39 -22.00 -9.18 -6.17
C SER A 39 -21.16 -9.01 -4.90
N ILE A 40 -20.04 -8.27 -4.99
CA ILE A 40 -19.21 -7.96 -3.81
C ILE A 40 -20.07 -7.23 -2.77
N SER A 41 -20.81 -6.22 -3.22
CA SER A 41 -21.77 -5.46 -2.40
C SER A 41 -22.81 -6.39 -1.78
N GLY A 42 -23.51 -7.19 -2.59
CA GLY A 42 -24.53 -8.13 -2.10
C GLY A 42 -24.02 -9.10 -1.04
N THR A 43 -22.85 -9.70 -1.27
CA THR A 43 -22.24 -10.65 -0.33
C THR A 43 -21.86 -9.98 0.99
N VAL A 44 -21.27 -8.78 0.95
CA VAL A 44 -20.86 -8.04 2.15
C VAL A 44 -22.08 -7.60 2.96
N ILE A 45 -23.08 -7.01 2.32
CA ILE A 45 -24.31 -6.54 2.99
C ILE A 45 -25.08 -7.72 3.60
N GLN A 46 -25.27 -8.81 2.85
CA GLN A 46 -25.91 -10.02 3.38
C GLN A 46 -25.14 -10.60 4.58
N SER A 47 -23.81 -10.60 4.53
CA SER A 47 -22.99 -11.07 5.65
C SER A 47 -23.20 -10.21 6.90
N LEU A 48 -23.29 -8.89 6.74
CA LEU A 48 -23.57 -7.97 7.85
C LEU A 48 -24.97 -8.14 8.43
N GLU A 49 -25.98 -8.38 7.58
CA GLU A 49 -27.34 -8.69 8.04
C GLU A 49 -27.38 -10.00 8.83
N VAL A 50 -26.67 -11.04 8.39
CA VAL A 50 -26.57 -12.32 9.12
C VAL A 50 -25.93 -12.10 10.49
N LEU A 51 -24.81 -11.37 10.56
CA LEU A 51 -24.15 -11.06 11.83
C LEU A 51 -25.05 -10.25 12.77
N ARG A 52 -25.81 -9.30 12.22
CA ARG A 52 -26.79 -8.50 12.97
C ARG A 52 -27.92 -9.35 13.52
N ASN A 53 -28.53 -10.20 12.70
CA ASN A 53 -29.64 -11.06 13.10
C ASN A 53 -29.22 -12.08 14.16
N ASN A 54 -27.96 -12.51 14.13
CA ASN A 54 -27.36 -13.39 15.12
C ASN A 54 -26.81 -12.66 16.35
N LEU A 55 -26.99 -11.34 16.46
CA LEU A 55 -26.47 -10.50 17.56
C LEU A 55 -24.97 -10.74 17.82
N SER A 56 -24.20 -10.88 16.74
CA SER A 56 -22.77 -11.22 16.82
C SER A 56 -21.97 -10.14 17.53
N SER A 57 -20.84 -10.52 18.13
CA SER A 57 -19.96 -9.58 18.83
C SER A 57 -19.29 -8.62 17.84
N LYS A 58 -18.81 -7.47 18.36
CA LYS A 58 -18.01 -6.50 17.58
C LYS A 58 -16.84 -7.17 16.87
N GLU A 59 -16.17 -8.11 17.53
CA GLU A 59 -15.03 -8.86 17.01
C GLU A 59 -15.38 -9.65 15.75
N THR A 60 -16.57 -10.27 15.70
CA THR A 60 -17.02 -11.01 14.50
C THR A 60 -17.18 -10.10 13.28
N TYR A 61 -17.61 -8.83 13.46
CA TYR A 61 -17.66 -7.85 12.36
C TYR A 61 -16.25 -7.48 11.88
N LEU A 62 -15.30 -7.31 12.80
CA LEU A 62 -13.91 -7.01 12.44
C LEU A 62 -13.27 -8.17 11.66
N HIS A 63 -13.55 -9.42 12.03
CA HIS A 63 -13.16 -10.59 11.24
C HIS A 63 -13.73 -10.56 9.81
N LEU A 64 -14.99 -10.15 9.64
CA LEU A 64 -15.60 -9.99 8.32
C LEU A 64 -14.87 -8.91 7.50
N TYR A 65 -14.61 -7.74 8.09
CA TYR A 65 -13.88 -6.65 7.42
C TYR A 65 -12.49 -7.10 6.97
N LEU A 66 -11.74 -7.75 7.86
CA LEU A 66 -10.42 -8.28 7.56
C LEU A 66 -10.46 -9.34 6.45
N ALA A 67 -11.41 -10.28 6.51
CA ALA A 67 -11.56 -11.31 5.48
C ALA A 67 -11.85 -10.69 4.10
N VAL A 68 -12.76 -9.73 4.02
CA VAL A 68 -13.10 -9.05 2.75
C VAL A 68 -11.89 -8.29 2.22
N MET A 69 -11.16 -7.55 3.07
CA MET A 69 -9.95 -6.84 2.66
C MET A 69 -8.89 -7.79 2.11
N LEU A 70 -8.62 -8.91 2.79
CA LEU A 70 -7.64 -9.91 2.37
C LEU A 70 -8.04 -10.62 1.07
N LEU A 71 -9.34 -10.79 0.80
CA LEU A 71 -9.84 -11.38 -0.43
C LEU A 71 -9.71 -10.42 -1.62
N LEU A 72 -10.02 -9.14 -1.42
CA LEU A 72 -10.01 -8.14 -2.50
C LEU A 72 -8.61 -7.63 -2.82
N LEU A 73 -7.72 -7.51 -1.84
CA LEU A 73 -6.42 -6.86 -2.04
C LEU A 73 -5.61 -7.43 -3.21
N PRO A 74 -5.47 -8.76 -3.41
CA PRO A 74 -4.68 -9.31 -4.53
C PRO A 74 -5.20 -8.87 -5.91
N VAL A 75 -6.52 -8.89 -6.11
CA VAL A 75 -7.11 -8.50 -7.41
C VAL A 75 -7.05 -6.98 -7.62
N ILE A 76 -7.01 -6.20 -6.55
CA ILE A 76 -6.90 -4.74 -6.58
C ILE A 76 -5.49 -4.27 -6.99
N VAL A 77 -4.44 -4.93 -6.50
CA VAL A 77 -3.04 -4.59 -6.79
C VAL A 77 -2.50 -5.27 -8.05
N ALA A 78 -3.27 -6.19 -8.64
CA ALA A 78 -2.88 -6.87 -9.87
C ALA A 78 -2.73 -5.88 -11.04
N SER A 79 -1.89 -6.22 -12.01
CA SER A 79 -1.75 -5.46 -13.26
C SER A 79 -2.97 -5.64 -14.16
N ASP A 80 -3.08 -4.80 -15.20
CA ASP A 80 -4.07 -5.01 -16.26
C ASP A 80 -3.79 -6.27 -17.13
N GLN A 81 -2.59 -6.86 -17.01
CA GLN A 81 -2.22 -8.13 -17.65
C GLN A 81 -2.75 -9.34 -16.86
N GLU A 82 -2.72 -9.27 -15.53
CA GLU A 82 -3.24 -10.30 -14.63
C GLU A 82 -4.76 -10.23 -14.49
N VAL A 83 -5.30 -9.01 -14.40
CA VAL A 83 -6.74 -8.75 -14.28
C VAL A 83 -7.14 -7.72 -15.34
N PRO A 84 -7.92 -8.11 -16.37
CA PRO A 84 -8.29 -7.20 -17.45
C PRO A 84 -8.93 -5.90 -16.95
N LYS A 85 -8.63 -4.79 -17.64
CA LYS A 85 -9.14 -3.44 -17.32
C LYS A 85 -10.66 -3.38 -17.18
N VAL A 86 -11.39 -4.14 -18.00
CA VAL A 86 -12.86 -4.28 -17.93
C VAL A 86 -13.29 -4.93 -16.62
N SER A 87 -12.65 -6.05 -16.23
CA SER A 87 -12.91 -6.72 -14.96
C SER A 87 -12.61 -5.81 -13.77
N LYS A 88 -11.49 -5.06 -13.79
CA LYS A 88 -11.21 -4.07 -12.75
C LYS A 88 -12.24 -2.95 -12.68
N ALA A 89 -12.73 -2.47 -13.83
CA ALA A 89 -13.80 -1.47 -13.86
C ALA A 89 -15.07 -1.99 -13.16
N HIS A 90 -15.44 -3.25 -13.38
CA HIS A 90 -16.55 -3.90 -12.68
C HIS A 90 -16.28 -4.06 -11.17
N ILE A 91 -15.07 -4.44 -10.76
CA ILE A 91 -14.69 -4.50 -9.33
C ILE A 91 -14.89 -3.12 -8.68
N ARG A 92 -14.35 -2.06 -9.30
CA ARG A 92 -14.47 -0.69 -8.79
C ARG A 92 -15.92 -0.26 -8.66
N ALA A 93 -16.75 -0.51 -9.67
CA ALA A 93 -18.17 -0.20 -9.63
C ALA A 93 -18.88 -0.96 -8.50
N SER A 94 -18.62 -2.27 -8.36
CA SER A 94 -19.21 -3.08 -7.29
C SER A 94 -18.74 -2.66 -5.90
N MET A 95 -17.49 -2.22 -5.74
CA MET A 95 -16.96 -1.72 -4.48
C MET A 95 -17.50 -0.33 -4.14
N LYS A 96 -17.66 0.57 -5.12
CA LYS A 96 -18.29 1.88 -4.94
C LYS A 96 -19.73 1.69 -4.42
N ASN A 97 -20.50 0.81 -5.05
CA ASN A 97 -21.83 0.44 -4.58
C ASN A 97 -21.81 -0.14 -3.15
N CYS A 98 -20.83 -1.00 -2.83
CA CYS A 98 -20.67 -1.54 -1.49
C CYS A 98 -20.44 -0.42 -0.45
N VAL A 99 -19.53 0.52 -0.73
CA VAL A 99 -19.25 1.67 0.15
C VAL A 99 -20.52 2.52 0.35
N GLU A 100 -21.24 2.84 -0.72
CA GLU A 100 -22.48 3.61 -0.65
C GLU A 100 -23.52 2.93 0.25
N LYS A 101 -23.69 1.60 0.13
CA LYS A 101 -24.63 0.84 0.98
C LYS A 101 -24.17 0.72 2.42
N LEU A 102 -22.87 0.54 2.66
CA LEU A 102 -22.32 0.53 4.02
C LEU A 102 -22.63 1.84 4.74
N GLU A 103 -22.55 2.96 4.04
CA GLU A 103 -22.73 4.30 4.63
C GLU A 103 -24.19 4.75 4.70
N SER A 104 -25.05 4.28 3.81
CA SER A 104 -26.48 4.66 3.79
C SER A 104 -27.39 3.66 4.51
N GLU A 105 -27.19 2.35 4.30
CA GLU A 105 -28.05 1.30 4.85
C GLU A 105 -27.49 0.80 6.18
N VAL A 106 -26.23 0.35 6.19
CA VAL A 106 -25.64 -0.33 7.35
C VAL A 106 -25.34 0.62 8.49
N ALA A 107 -24.97 1.87 8.21
CA ALA A 107 -24.72 2.89 9.23
C ALA A 107 -25.95 3.19 10.12
N THR A 108 -27.14 2.80 9.68
CA THR A 108 -28.40 2.93 10.45
C THR A 108 -28.60 1.79 11.46
N PHE A 109 -27.77 0.75 11.43
CA PHE A 109 -27.91 -0.39 12.34
C PHE A 109 -27.56 0.04 13.77
N ALA A 110 -28.48 -0.15 14.72
CA ALA A 110 -28.30 0.30 16.10
C ALA A 110 -27.11 -0.37 16.81
N THR A 111 -26.75 -1.59 16.41
CA THR A 111 -25.73 -2.41 17.08
C THR A 111 -24.34 -2.33 16.45
N ILE A 112 -24.18 -1.59 15.34
CA ILE A 112 -22.90 -1.58 14.62
C ILE A 112 -21.94 -0.53 15.18
N ASP A 113 -20.68 -0.92 15.33
CA ASP A 113 -19.60 0.01 15.68
C ASP A 113 -19.31 0.95 14.50
N LYS A 114 -19.86 2.16 14.57
CA LYS A 114 -19.76 3.17 13.51
C LYS A 114 -18.32 3.54 13.17
N VAL A 115 -17.43 3.53 14.16
CA VAL A 115 -16.00 3.84 13.96
C VAL A 115 -15.35 2.78 13.08
N SER A 116 -15.50 1.49 13.42
CA SER A 116 -14.95 0.38 12.64
C SER A 116 -15.55 0.32 11.24
N LEU A 117 -16.87 0.56 11.10
CA LEU A 117 -17.52 0.64 9.80
C LEU A 117 -16.95 1.76 8.93
N THR A 118 -16.72 2.94 9.51
CA THR A 118 -16.12 4.09 8.81
C THR A 118 -14.69 3.79 8.37
N ILE A 119 -13.89 3.15 9.22
CA ILE A 119 -12.53 2.73 8.89
C ILE A 119 -12.56 1.73 7.72
N PHE A 120 -13.45 0.73 7.79
CA PHE A 120 -13.61 -0.25 6.73
C PHE A 120 -14.05 0.39 5.40
N SER A 121 -15.06 1.27 5.40
CA SER A 121 -15.52 1.93 4.17
C SER A 121 -14.43 2.83 3.56
N ARG A 122 -13.65 3.53 4.40
CA ARG A 122 -12.47 4.29 3.96
C ARG A 122 -11.42 3.38 3.33
N SER A 123 -11.12 2.23 3.94
CA SER A 123 -10.18 1.25 3.37
C SER A 123 -10.63 0.72 2.01
N LEU A 124 -11.92 0.46 1.81
CA LEU A 124 -12.47 0.08 0.51
C LEU A 124 -12.29 1.20 -0.54
N ARG A 125 -12.45 2.48 -0.15
CA ARG A 125 -12.14 3.61 -1.05
C ARG A 125 -10.67 3.65 -1.46
N LYS A 126 -9.74 3.42 -0.54
CA LYS A 126 -8.31 3.33 -0.86
C LYS A 126 -8.05 2.21 -1.86
N MET A 127 -8.65 1.03 -1.66
CA MET A 127 -8.56 -0.09 -2.60
C MET A 127 -9.14 0.26 -3.98
N ILE A 128 -10.27 0.98 -4.06
CA ILE A 128 -10.81 1.49 -5.33
C ILE A 128 -9.78 2.39 -6.02
N HIS A 129 -9.17 3.33 -5.29
CA HIS A 129 -8.18 4.26 -5.82
C HIS A 129 -6.92 3.54 -6.34
N ILE A 130 -6.41 2.53 -5.60
CA ILE A 130 -5.32 1.66 -6.07
C ILE A 130 -5.73 0.97 -7.38
N SER A 131 -6.94 0.42 -7.47
CA SER A 131 -7.42 -0.22 -8.70
C SER A 131 -7.55 0.76 -9.87
N GLU A 132 -7.86 2.03 -9.63
CA GLU A 132 -7.86 3.07 -10.67
C GLU A 132 -6.44 3.36 -11.14
N MET A 133 -5.49 3.53 -10.22
CA MET A 133 -4.09 3.81 -10.52
C MET A 133 -3.39 2.66 -11.25
N THR A 134 -3.67 1.40 -10.92
CA THR A 134 -3.11 0.23 -11.63
C THR A 134 -3.68 0.03 -13.04
N SER A 135 -4.68 0.82 -13.43
CA SER A 135 -5.27 0.85 -14.78
C SER A 135 -5.07 2.19 -15.49
N CYS A 136 -4.22 3.07 -14.94
CA CYS A 136 -3.90 4.35 -15.55
C CYS A 136 -3.04 4.16 -16.79
N ASP A 137 -3.56 4.54 -17.96
CA ASP A 137 -2.75 4.58 -19.16
C ASP A 137 -1.86 5.83 -19.09
N VAL A 138 -0.55 5.61 -18.95
CA VAL A 138 0.46 6.61 -19.28
C VAL A 138 0.52 6.69 -20.80
N LYS A 139 0.68 7.89 -21.38
CA LYS A 139 0.85 7.97 -22.84
C LYS A 139 2.04 7.08 -23.23
N ARG A 140 2.02 6.53 -24.44
CA ARG A 140 3.18 5.82 -25.01
C ARG A 140 4.31 6.84 -25.29
N SER A 141 4.89 7.39 -24.23
CA SER A 141 6.22 7.97 -24.25
C SER A 141 7.24 6.84 -24.25
N ASP A 142 8.51 7.18 -24.46
CA ASP A 142 9.61 6.25 -24.30
C ASP A 142 9.70 5.82 -22.82
N THR A 143 9.06 4.69 -22.49
CA THR A 143 9.03 4.11 -21.14
C THR A 143 10.43 3.87 -20.59
N THR A 144 11.39 3.56 -21.48
CA THR A 144 12.80 3.36 -21.11
C THR A 144 13.43 4.67 -20.67
N SER A 145 13.17 5.78 -21.37
CA SER A 145 13.61 7.10 -20.94
C SER A 145 12.97 7.52 -19.60
N VAL A 146 11.68 7.27 -19.39
CA VAL A 146 11.03 7.56 -18.11
C VAL A 146 11.66 6.77 -16.97
N PHE A 147 11.90 5.46 -17.15
CA PHE A 147 12.61 4.64 -16.16
C PHE A 147 14.01 5.17 -15.84
N LYS A 148 14.78 5.54 -16.87
CA LYS A 148 16.13 6.11 -16.70
C LYS A 148 16.08 7.40 -15.88
N GLU A 149 15.14 8.29 -16.14
CA GLU A 149 15.00 9.53 -15.37
C GLU A 149 14.55 9.27 -13.93
N MET A 150 13.62 8.36 -13.67
CA MET A 150 13.26 7.96 -12.30
C MET A 150 14.46 7.35 -11.55
N ILE A 151 15.26 6.52 -12.22
CA ILE A 151 16.50 5.98 -11.65
C ILE A 151 17.49 7.12 -11.37
N SER A 152 17.66 8.05 -12.30
CA SER A 152 18.54 9.22 -12.14
C SER A 152 18.10 10.11 -10.98
N ASP A 153 16.79 10.32 -10.80
CA ASP A 153 16.22 11.06 -9.67
C ASP A 153 16.66 10.41 -8.35
N VAL A 154 16.53 9.09 -8.21
CA VAL A 154 16.98 8.36 -7.00
C VAL A 154 18.50 8.45 -6.85
N GLN A 155 19.27 8.27 -7.93
CA GLN A 155 20.72 8.34 -7.91
C GLN A 155 21.24 9.69 -7.39
N SER A 156 20.56 10.77 -7.77
CA SER A 156 20.95 12.13 -7.38
C SER A 156 20.97 12.33 -5.86
N ILE A 157 20.15 11.60 -5.10
CA ILE A 157 20.13 11.65 -3.64
C ILE A 157 20.91 10.50 -2.98
N THR A 158 21.10 9.37 -3.66
CA THR A 158 21.85 8.24 -3.08
C THR A 158 23.36 8.39 -3.19
N ASN A 159 23.85 9.16 -4.16
CA ASN A 159 25.28 9.37 -4.32
C ASN A 159 25.85 10.07 -3.08
N LYS A 160 26.95 9.54 -2.54
CA LYS A 160 27.66 10.19 -1.45
C LYS A 160 28.18 11.53 -1.94
N GLY A 161 27.74 12.62 -1.32
CA GLY A 161 28.40 13.90 -1.52
C GLY A 161 29.81 13.87 -0.95
N ASP A 162 30.68 14.78 -1.40
CA ASP A 162 32.04 15.00 -0.87
C ASP A 162 32.04 15.53 0.59
N GLY A 163 30.94 15.36 1.32
CA GLY A 163 30.75 15.83 2.67
C GLY A 163 31.59 15.04 3.68
N LEU A 164 32.05 15.75 4.70
CA LEU A 164 32.89 15.22 5.80
C LEU A 164 32.22 14.09 6.61
N SER A 165 30.89 13.95 6.56
CA SER A 165 30.14 12.96 7.35
C SER A 165 30.13 11.55 6.76
N GLY A 166 30.48 11.38 5.47
CA GLY A 166 30.44 10.08 4.78
C GLY A 166 29.04 9.49 4.56
N MET A 167 27.98 10.23 4.94
CA MET A 167 26.56 9.88 4.83
C MET A 167 25.98 10.37 3.49
N SER A 168 25.15 9.56 2.82
CA SER A 168 24.46 10.00 1.60
C SER A 168 23.27 10.90 1.91
N ALA A 169 22.84 11.73 0.96
CA ALA A 169 21.65 12.57 1.16
C ALA A 169 20.38 11.72 1.36
N CYS A 170 20.31 10.54 0.75
CA CYS A 170 19.22 9.59 0.92
C CYS A 170 19.22 8.94 2.32
N GLU A 171 20.40 8.60 2.88
CA GLU A 171 20.50 8.13 4.27
C GLU A 171 20.04 9.23 5.26
N ASP A 172 20.50 10.47 5.06
CA ASP A 172 20.07 11.63 5.86
C ASP A 172 18.55 11.85 5.78
N LEU A 173 17.97 11.67 4.59
CA LEU A 173 16.55 11.79 4.34
C LEU A 173 15.73 10.79 5.19
N PHE A 174 16.16 9.52 5.22
CA PHE A 174 15.48 8.50 6.02
C PHE A 174 15.66 8.70 7.53
N ILE A 175 16.86 9.13 7.96
CA ILE A 175 17.11 9.49 9.37
C ILE A 175 16.19 10.64 9.78
N THR A 176 16.14 11.71 8.99
CA THR A 176 15.30 12.88 9.23
C THR A 176 13.80 12.50 9.23
N GLY A 177 13.37 11.70 8.26
CA GLY A 177 12.00 11.19 8.20
C GLY A 177 11.62 10.36 9.43
N THR A 178 12.54 9.53 9.93
CA THR A 178 12.36 8.73 11.14
C THR A 178 12.23 9.60 12.38
N ILE A 179 13.10 10.60 12.55
CA ILE A 179 13.02 11.57 13.66
C ILE A 179 11.68 12.30 13.63
N LYS A 180 11.27 12.82 12.46
CA LYS A 180 9.99 13.50 12.28
C LYS A 180 8.80 12.59 12.63
N ALA A 181 8.83 11.33 12.20
CA ALA A 181 7.79 10.36 12.51
C ALA A 181 7.68 10.09 14.02
N ILE A 182 8.81 9.79 14.68
CA ILE A 182 8.85 9.53 16.13
C ILE A 182 8.28 10.73 16.91
N ASN A 183 8.70 11.95 16.54
CA ASN A 183 8.19 13.17 17.16
C ASN A 183 6.69 13.38 16.92
N ALA A 184 6.21 13.13 15.70
CA ALA A 184 4.81 13.34 15.33
C ALA A 184 3.86 12.37 16.06
N PHE A 185 4.27 11.12 16.25
CA PHE A 185 3.45 10.11 16.91
C PHE A 185 3.67 10.02 18.41
N SER A 186 4.49 10.92 18.98
CA SER A 186 4.79 10.96 20.42
C SER A 186 5.11 9.57 20.96
N LEU A 187 5.90 8.80 20.20
CA LEU A 187 6.38 7.53 20.70
C LEU A 187 7.23 7.88 21.91
N SER A 188 6.68 7.66 23.11
CA SER A 188 7.31 8.04 24.37
C SER A 188 8.63 7.30 24.49
N MET A 189 9.68 7.91 23.97
CA MET A 189 11.03 7.60 24.37
C MET A 189 11.07 7.97 25.85
N PRO A 190 11.36 7.03 26.75
CA PRO A 190 11.38 7.31 28.19
C PRO A 190 12.19 8.59 28.45
N GLU A 191 11.64 9.48 29.28
CA GLU A 191 12.12 10.85 29.48
C GLU A 191 13.65 10.98 29.66
N PRO A 192 14.23 12.13 29.26
CA PRO A 192 15.67 12.39 29.29
C PRO A 192 16.18 12.57 30.72
N GLY A 193 16.26 11.48 31.49
CA GLY A 193 17.39 11.29 32.39
C GLY A 193 18.61 10.94 31.54
N CYS A 194 19.81 11.40 31.92
CA CYS A 194 21.09 11.02 31.29
C CYS A 194 21.37 9.50 31.44
N ASP A 195 20.55 8.67 30.81
CA ASP A 195 20.60 7.23 30.87
C ASP A 195 21.21 6.73 29.54
N PRO A 196 22.07 5.70 29.54
CA PRO A 196 22.69 5.12 28.33
C PRO A 196 21.70 4.73 27.21
N ARG A 197 20.40 4.70 27.52
CA ARG A 197 19.28 4.46 26.59
C ARG A 197 19.22 5.50 25.45
N HIS A 198 19.55 6.76 25.70
CA HIS A 198 19.49 7.79 24.64
C HIS A 198 20.50 7.59 23.51
N MET A 199 21.68 7.03 23.80
CA MET A 199 22.64 6.68 22.75
C MET A 199 22.18 5.46 21.93
N ALA A 200 21.46 4.52 22.57
CA ALA A 200 20.85 3.39 21.88
C ALA A 200 19.75 3.85 20.91
N ASP A 201 18.97 4.87 21.29
CA ASP A 201 17.90 5.44 20.45
C ASP A 201 18.45 6.07 19.16
N MET A 202 19.49 6.91 19.27
CA MET A 202 20.10 7.54 18.09
C MET A 202 20.75 6.51 17.17
N THR A 203 21.42 5.50 17.75
CA THR A 203 22.02 4.40 16.97
C THR A 203 20.94 3.63 16.21
N ASN A 204 19.78 3.39 16.84
CA ASN A 204 18.65 2.72 16.19
C ASN A 204 18.07 3.54 15.02
N ILE A 205 17.91 4.86 15.20
CA ILE A 205 17.46 5.77 14.12
C ILE A 205 18.43 5.74 12.94
N ILE A 206 19.74 5.77 13.21
CA ILE A 206 20.77 5.67 12.17
C ILE A 206 20.68 4.32 11.43
N ASN A 207 20.49 3.21 12.17
CA ASN A 207 20.35 1.89 11.57
C ASN A 207 19.09 1.79 10.69
N ILE A 208 17.95 2.34 11.13
CA ILE A 208 16.74 2.44 10.31
C ILE A 208 17.03 3.20 9.01
N GLY A 209 17.72 4.34 9.11
CA GLY A 209 18.12 5.14 7.95
C GLY A 209 18.98 4.37 6.94
N LYS A 210 20.01 3.66 7.43
CA LYS A 210 20.89 2.82 6.61
C LYS A 210 20.14 1.67 5.94
N SER A 211 19.31 0.96 6.69
CA SER A 211 18.56 -0.18 6.16
C SER A 211 17.57 0.24 5.08
N LEU A 212 16.89 1.39 5.24
CA LEU A 212 16.02 1.95 4.20
C LEU A 212 16.78 2.47 2.98
N HIS A 213 17.96 3.07 3.19
CA HIS A 213 18.86 3.44 2.11
C HIS A 213 19.33 2.22 1.29
N ASP A 214 19.73 1.14 1.96
CA ASP A 214 20.19 -0.09 1.30
C ASP A 214 19.06 -0.76 0.50
N VAL A 215 17.84 -0.78 1.05
CA VAL A 215 16.65 -1.24 0.30
C VAL A 215 16.41 -0.36 -0.93
N SER A 216 16.55 0.95 -0.81
CA SER A 216 16.34 1.89 -1.92
C SER A 216 17.37 1.69 -3.04
N LEU A 217 18.63 1.46 -2.68
CA LEU A 217 19.69 1.10 -3.63
C LEU A 217 19.39 -0.24 -4.33
N LEU A 218 18.90 -1.24 -3.59
CA LEU A 218 18.52 -2.52 -4.15
C LEU A 218 17.31 -2.40 -5.09
N ALA A 219 16.31 -1.60 -4.73
CA ALA A 219 15.17 -1.29 -5.58
C ALA A 219 15.62 -0.67 -6.90
N MET A 220 16.48 0.35 -6.83
CA MET A 220 17.04 1.02 -8.00
C MET A 220 17.80 0.05 -8.91
N ARG A 221 18.70 -0.79 -8.36
CA ARG A 221 19.46 -1.79 -9.16
C ARG A 221 18.52 -2.79 -9.83
N THR A 222 17.49 -3.23 -9.10
CA THR A 222 16.51 -4.18 -9.64
C THR A 222 15.69 -3.52 -10.75
N THR A 223 15.22 -2.28 -10.57
CA THR A 223 14.52 -1.52 -11.62
C THR A 223 15.38 -1.33 -12.86
N ALA A 224 16.67 -1.00 -12.69
CA ALA A 224 17.60 -0.87 -13.80
C ALA A 224 17.76 -2.18 -14.60
N SER A 225 17.85 -3.32 -13.89
CA SER A 225 17.92 -4.64 -14.54
C SER A 225 16.63 -4.99 -15.29
N VAL A 226 15.46 -4.67 -14.72
CA VAL A 226 14.16 -4.87 -15.38
C VAL A 226 14.10 -4.02 -16.66
N SER A 227 14.52 -2.76 -16.59
CA SER A 227 14.54 -1.86 -17.75
C SER A 227 15.39 -2.39 -18.90
N SER A 228 16.53 -3.03 -18.63
CA SER A 228 17.38 -3.61 -19.68
C SER A 228 16.79 -4.84 -20.37
N CYS A 229 15.82 -5.52 -19.75
CA CYS A 229 15.17 -6.70 -20.34
C CYS A 229 13.97 -6.35 -21.25
N ILE A 230 13.57 -5.08 -21.32
CA ILE A 230 12.34 -4.64 -22.02
C ILE A 230 12.48 -4.64 -23.55
N ASP A 231 13.70 -4.76 -24.10
CA ASP A 231 13.95 -4.69 -25.55
C ASP A 231 13.33 -5.86 -26.37
N ASP A 232 12.84 -6.94 -25.75
CA ASP A 232 12.44 -8.17 -26.45
C ASP A 232 10.93 -8.29 -26.75
N GLY A 233 10.26 -7.18 -27.05
CA GLY A 233 8.88 -7.18 -27.56
C GLY A 233 7.78 -7.46 -26.53
N MET A 234 8.10 -7.49 -25.23
CA MET A 234 7.08 -7.55 -24.19
C MET A 234 6.31 -6.22 -24.11
N THR A 235 4.99 -6.29 -24.27
CA THR A 235 4.06 -5.17 -24.09
C THR A 235 3.98 -4.74 -22.63
N GLN A 236 5.02 -4.08 -22.10
CA GLN A 236 4.95 -3.41 -20.80
C GLN A 236 4.56 -1.95 -21.01
N LYS A 237 3.42 -1.56 -20.41
CA LYS A 237 2.80 -0.24 -20.64
C LYS A 237 2.60 0.61 -19.39
N ASP A 238 3.15 0.24 -18.24
CA ASP A 238 3.02 1.07 -17.06
C ASP A 238 4.28 1.05 -16.20
N VAL A 239 5.07 2.12 -16.31
CA VAL A 239 6.29 2.35 -15.52
C VAL A 239 5.94 2.48 -14.03
N ALA A 240 4.89 3.25 -13.70
CA ALA A 240 4.53 3.53 -12.31
C ALA A 240 4.07 2.26 -11.59
N TYR A 241 3.29 1.41 -12.26
CA TYR A 241 2.89 0.11 -11.73
C TYR A 241 4.09 -0.80 -11.44
N GLN A 242 5.06 -0.88 -12.35
CA GLN A 242 6.22 -1.73 -12.17
C GLN A 242 7.08 -1.28 -10.99
N VAL A 243 7.34 0.03 -10.87
CA VAL A 243 8.05 0.60 -9.73
C VAL A 243 7.28 0.31 -8.44
N PHE A 244 5.96 0.52 -8.43
CA PHE A 244 5.11 0.19 -7.28
C PHE A 244 5.19 -1.29 -6.87
N HIS A 245 4.99 -2.20 -7.81
CA HIS A 245 4.99 -3.64 -7.55
C HIS A 245 6.33 -4.10 -6.99
N LEU A 246 7.44 -3.62 -7.57
CA LEU A 246 8.78 -3.90 -7.06
C LEU A 246 8.99 -3.32 -5.66
N SER A 247 8.63 -2.06 -5.42
CA SER A 247 8.74 -1.43 -4.10
C SER A 247 7.91 -2.16 -3.05
N ALA A 248 6.68 -2.56 -3.35
CA ALA A 248 5.83 -3.33 -2.45
C ALA A 248 6.44 -4.71 -2.14
N LYS A 249 6.98 -5.39 -3.16
CA LYS A 249 7.68 -6.67 -2.98
C LYS A 249 8.89 -6.52 -2.07
N LEU A 250 9.76 -5.55 -2.33
CA LEU A 250 10.97 -5.31 -1.54
C LEU A 250 10.63 -4.86 -0.12
N PHE A 251 9.57 -4.07 0.05
CA PHE A 251 9.06 -3.69 1.36
C PHE A 251 8.72 -4.92 2.21
N HIS A 252 7.90 -5.83 1.68
CA HIS A 252 7.48 -7.02 2.42
C HIS A 252 8.58 -8.06 2.61
N GLN A 253 9.45 -8.26 1.61
CA GLN A 253 10.45 -9.32 1.65
C GLN A 253 11.75 -8.91 2.33
N ILE A 254 12.13 -7.63 2.25
CA ILE A 254 13.44 -7.15 2.64
C ILE A 254 13.32 -6.08 3.72
N THR A 255 12.54 -5.01 3.52
CA THR A 255 12.41 -3.93 4.51
C THR A 255 11.91 -4.46 5.86
N LEU A 256 10.88 -5.31 5.86
CA LEU A 256 10.36 -5.89 7.10
C LEU A 256 11.21 -7.05 7.66
N SER A 257 12.29 -7.45 6.98
CA SER A 257 13.25 -8.42 7.52
C SER A 257 14.27 -7.78 8.48
N PHE A 258 14.43 -6.45 8.41
CA PHE A 258 15.27 -5.69 9.31
C PHE A 258 14.60 -5.54 10.69
N PRO A 259 15.23 -6.04 11.78
CA PRO A 259 14.64 -5.99 13.11
C PRO A 259 14.23 -4.57 13.54
N GLU A 260 15.11 -3.59 13.30
CA GLU A 260 14.91 -2.19 13.66
C GLU A 260 13.72 -1.53 12.96
N ILE A 261 13.34 -2.02 11.76
CA ILE A 261 12.17 -1.52 11.03
C ILE A 261 10.92 -2.31 11.44
N SER A 262 11.01 -3.63 11.55
CA SER A 262 9.89 -4.51 11.88
C SER A 262 9.25 -4.23 13.25
N GLN A 263 10.02 -3.64 14.16
CA GLN A 263 9.56 -3.24 15.49
C GLN A 263 8.87 -1.88 15.52
N LEU A 264 8.96 -1.09 14.45
CA LEU A 264 8.30 0.21 14.38
C LEU A 264 6.78 0.03 14.22
N PRO A 265 5.97 0.88 14.89
CA PRO A 265 4.57 1.00 14.57
C PRO A 265 4.35 1.30 13.07
N ILE A 266 3.39 0.65 12.45
CA ILE A 266 3.06 0.88 11.03
C ILE A 266 2.82 2.36 10.69
N PRO A 267 2.19 3.20 11.57
CA PRO A 267 2.07 4.64 11.30
C PRO A 267 3.43 5.34 11.12
N ILE A 268 4.46 4.95 11.88
CA ILE A 268 5.82 5.50 11.74
C ILE A 268 6.43 5.08 10.41
N ILE A 269 6.36 3.78 10.06
CA ILE A 269 6.86 3.28 8.78
C ILE A 269 6.17 3.99 7.61
N THR A 270 4.84 4.14 7.68
CA THR A 270 4.03 4.83 6.68
C THR A 270 4.46 6.29 6.51
N PHE A 271 4.74 6.98 7.62
CA PHE A 271 5.22 8.35 7.58
C PHE A 271 6.60 8.47 6.95
N ILE A 272 7.54 7.58 7.28
CA ILE A 272 8.90 7.59 6.71
C ILE A 272 8.84 7.40 5.19
N ILE A 273 8.02 6.45 4.73
CA ILE A 273 7.77 6.20 3.31
C ILE A 273 7.15 7.43 2.64
N LEU A 274 6.11 8.03 3.26
CA LEU A 274 5.45 9.23 2.76
C LEU A 274 6.47 10.37 2.58
N TYR A 275 7.28 10.60 3.61
CA TYR A 275 8.33 11.62 3.61
C TYR A 275 9.31 11.39 2.45
N PHE A 276 9.83 10.17 2.29
CA PHE A 276 10.71 9.81 1.18
C PHE A 276 10.04 10.04 -0.18
N THR A 277 8.80 9.57 -0.38
CA THR A 277 8.11 9.74 -1.68
C THR A 277 7.85 11.19 -2.04
N ASN A 278 7.55 12.05 -1.05
CA ASN A 278 7.37 13.48 -1.28
C ASN A 278 8.67 14.15 -1.72
N GLU A 279 9.79 13.80 -1.10
CA GLU A 279 11.11 14.32 -1.47
C GLU A 279 11.50 13.85 -2.88
N MET A 280 11.18 12.61 -3.26
CA MET A 280 11.39 12.17 -4.63
C MET A 280 10.57 12.95 -5.66
N GLN A 281 9.33 13.32 -5.32
CA GLN A 281 8.53 14.21 -6.17
C GLN A 281 9.15 15.60 -6.30
N GLN A 282 9.73 16.14 -5.21
CA GLN A 282 10.43 17.42 -5.25
C GLN A 282 11.70 17.38 -6.10
N VAL A 283 12.50 16.31 -5.99
CA VAL A 283 13.66 16.07 -6.85
C VAL A 283 13.25 16.05 -8.32
N SER A 284 12.20 15.29 -8.65
CA SER A 284 11.70 15.21 -10.01
C SER A 284 11.17 16.55 -10.54
N PHE A 285 10.49 17.32 -9.69
CA PHE A 285 10.00 18.66 -10.01
C PHE A 285 11.15 19.66 -10.22
N ALA A 286 12.20 19.62 -9.40
CA ALA A 286 13.37 20.48 -9.56
C ALA A 286 14.14 20.18 -10.87
N ALA A 287 14.12 18.92 -11.32
CA ALA A 287 14.70 18.52 -12.60
C ALA A 287 13.82 18.88 -13.82
N PHE A 288 12.57 19.31 -13.61
CA PHE A 288 11.59 19.54 -14.68
C PHE A 288 12.10 20.49 -15.77
N ALA A 289 12.77 21.59 -15.38
CA ALA A 289 13.29 22.59 -16.31
C ALA A 289 14.54 22.14 -17.09
N ARG A 290 15.17 21.02 -16.70
CA ARG A 290 16.42 20.53 -17.30
C ARG A 290 16.22 19.42 -18.31
N ARG A 291 15.04 18.80 -18.36
CA ARG A 291 14.73 17.71 -19.29
C ARG A 291 13.88 18.21 -20.44
N ASP A 292 13.75 17.36 -21.45
CA ASP A 292 12.70 17.51 -22.46
C ASP A 292 11.32 17.66 -21.78
N PRO A 293 10.46 18.62 -22.21
CA PRO A 293 9.18 18.88 -21.55
C PRO A 293 8.24 17.67 -21.48
N ASP A 294 8.17 16.86 -22.54
CA ASP A 294 7.28 15.69 -22.58
C ASP A 294 7.82 14.59 -21.65
N LEU A 295 9.14 14.36 -21.65
CA LEU A 295 9.78 13.44 -20.73
C LEU A 295 9.63 13.88 -19.27
N SER A 296 9.80 15.17 -18.98
CA SER A 296 9.57 15.77 -17.66
C SER A 296 8.15 15.53 -17.17
N GLN A 297 7.15 15.80 -18.03
CA GLN A 297 5.75 15.63 -17.69
C GLN A 297 5.42 14.17 -17.37
N GLU A 298 5.85 13.22 -18.20
CA GLU A 298 5.55 11.81 -17.99
C GLU A 298 6.35 11.23 -16.80
N THR A 299 7.59 11.67 -16.57
CA THR A 299 8.39 11.27 -15.40
C THR A 299 7.75 11.74 -14.10
N PHE A 300 7.36 13.01 -14.03
CA PHE A 300 6.66 13.56 -12.87
C PHE A 300 5.32 12.82 -12.63
N ARG A 301 4.56 12.57 -13.70
CA ARG A 301 3.30 11.81 -13.63
C ARG A 301 3.53 10.39 -13.11
N CYS A 302 4.57 9.69 -13.56
CA CYS A 302 4.92 8.37 -13.06
C CYS A 302 5.29 8.38 -11.58
N TRP A 303 6.09 9.35 -11.11
CA TRP A 303 6.39 9.53 -9.69
C TRP A 303 5.13 9.78 -8.85
N TRP A 304 4.24 10.63 -9.36
CA TRP A 304 2.96 10.92 -8.70
C TRP A 304 2.11 9.66 -8.55
N ILE A 305 1.84 8.95 -9.66
CA ILE A 305 1.04 7.72 -9.65
C ILE A 305 1.67 6.67 -8.73
N PHE A 306 2.98 6.44 -8.83
CA PHE A 306 3.70 5.51 -7.95
C PHE A 306 3.52 5.88 -6.48
N SER A 307 3.76 7.14 -6.13
CA SER A 307 3.72 7.61 -4.74
C SER A 307 2.32 7.52 -4.17
N SER A 308 1.30 7.97 -4.91
CA SER A 308 -0.10 7.85 -4.50
C SER A 308 -0.51 6.39 -4.32
N MET A 309 -0.14 5.51 -5.25
CA MET A 309 -0.45 4.08 -5.17
C MET A 309 0.22 3.41 -3.96
N PHE A 310 1.48 3.73 -3.70
CA PHE A 310 2.21 3.19 -2.56
C PHE A 310 1.68 3.72 -1.22
N GLN A 311 1.30 5.00 -1.15
CA GLN A 311 0.69 5.58 0.04
C GLN A 311 -0.67 4.97 0.37
N GLU A 312 -1.55 4.80 -0.63
CA GLU A 312 -2.84 4.15 -0.45
C GLU A 312 -2.66 2.69 -0.03
N TYR A 313 -1.70 2.00 -0.65
CA TYR A 313 -1.33 0.63 -0.31
C TYR A 313 -0.87 0.50 1.14
N MET A 314 0.06 1.34 1.59
CA MET A 314 0.51 1.38 2.99
C MET A 314 -0.64 1.71 3.93
N GLY A 315 -1.54 2.60 3.53
CA GLY A 315 -2.77 2.92 4.24
C GLY A 315 -3.69 1.71 4.42
N VAL A 316 -3.85 0.86 3.40
CA VAL A 316 -4.61 -0.39 3.50
C VAL A 316 -3.89 -1.41 4.38
N MET A 317 -2.58 -1.57 4.21
CA MET A 317 -1.78 -2.53 4.99
C MET A 317 -1.77 -2.18 6.48
N SER A 318 -1.74 -0.89 6.84
CA SER A 318 -1.85 -0.43 8.23
C SER A 318 -3.13 -0.92 8.88
N GLU A 319 -4.27 -0.83 8.18
CA GLU A 319 -5.55 -1.29 8.70
C GLU A 319 -5.62 -2.81 8.78
N VAL A 320 -5.06 -3.53 7.79
CA VAL A 320 -4.95 -5.00 7.84
C VAL A 320 -4.14 -5.45 9.05
N VAL A 321 -3.00 -4.80 9.34
CA VAL A 321 -2.16 -5.13 10.49
C VAL A 321 -2.87 -4.78 11.79
N ALA A 322 -3.49 -3.60 11.90
CA ALA A 322 -4.22 -3.18 13.09
C ALA A 322 -5.38 -4.15 13.40
N LEU A 323 -6.18 -4.52 12.40
CA LEU A 323 -7.23 -5.52 12.55
C LEU A 323 -6.67 -6.87 12.96
N SER A 324 -5.57 -7.31 12.36
CA SER A 324 -4.95 -8.60 12.68
C SER A 324 -4.44 -8.63 14.13
N GLN A 325 -3.88 -7.53 14.64
CA GLN A 325 -3.41 -7.42 16.02
C GLN A 325 -4.55 -7.38 17.04
N ILE A 326 -5.68 -6.77 16.69
CA ILE A 326 -6.88 -6.72 17.54
C ILE A 326 -7.55 -8.11 17.64
N LEU A 327 -7.41 -8.94 16.61
CA LEU A 327 -8.11 -10.22 16.44
C LEU A 327 -7.27 -11.47 16.73
N VAL A 328 -6.07 -11.30 17.29
CA VAL A 328 -5.16 -12.37 17.74
C VAL A 328 -5.20 -12.44 19.26
#